data_AF-A0A8H4XTJ7-F1
#
_entry.id   AF-A0A8H4XTJ7-F1
#
_cell.length_a   1.000
_cell.length_b   1.000
_cell.length_c   1.000
_cell.angle_alpha   90.00
_cell.angle_beta   90.00
_cell.angle_gamma   90.00
#
_symmetry.space_group_name_H-M   'P 1'
#
loop_
_entity.id
_entity.type
_entity.pdbx_description
1 polymer ?
#
loop_
_entity_poly.entity_id
_entity_poly.type
_entity_poly.pdbx_seq_one_letter_code
_entity_poly.pdbx_strand_id
1 'polypeptide(L)'
;MYIHIFESSPAFKESGMAIGIARNALDALDLMGPSASQCLQQAGAVPVRGVRFMLTQGEGAGSMIDEAHENDGKRAVHIIHRAAFLRKLLANVPPERMYASKKLDLYVKASDNGVDGFLTIHFTDGTTHWKNDTGLPINVSI
;
A
#
# COMPACT_ATOMS: atom_id res chain seq x y z
N MET A 1 2.87 17.91 2.89
CA MET A 1 2.07 17.28 1.82
C MET A 1 0.72 16.89 2.40
N TYR A 2 -0.39 17.45 1.88
CA TYR A 2 -1.75 17.09 2.30
C TYR A 2 -2.22 15.87 1.49
N ILE A 3 -2.15 14.69 2.11
CA ILE A 3 -2.61 13.41 1.54
C ILE A 3 -3.78 12.92 2.38
N HIS A 4 -4.84 12.48 1.70
CA HIS A 4 -6.01 11.84 2.28
C HIS A 4 -6.08 10.42 1.74
N ILE A 5 -6.43 9.45 2.58
CA ILE A 5 -6.57 8.05 2.21
C ILE A 5 -8.04 7.67 2.30
N PHE A 6 -8.58 7.17 1.20
CA PHE A 6 -9.97 6.71 1.11
C PHE A 6 -9.98 5.19 0.91
N GLU A 7 -10.66 4.49 1.81
CA GLU A 7 -10.83 3.04 1.78
C GLU A 7 -12.29 2.70 1.53
N SER A 8 -12.54 1.80 0.58
CA SER A 8 -13.88 1.33 0.23
C SER A 8 -14.56 0.54 1.36
N SER A 9 -13.76 -0.19 2.13
CA SER A 9 -14.20 -1.05 3.23
C SER A 9 -14.59 -0.22 4.45
N PRO A 10 -15.43 -0.75 5.37
CA PRO A 10 -15.83 -0.04 6.58
C PRO A 10 -14.71 0.25 7.59
N ALA A 11 -13.52 -0.33 7.39
CA ALA A 11 -12.36 -0.09 8.21
C ALA A 11 -11.08 -0.34 7.40
N PHE A 12 -10.00 0.35 7.79
CA PHE A 12 -8.64 0.04 7.35
C PHE A 12 -8.17 -1.24 8.04
N LYS A 13 -8.50 -2.38 7.44
CA LYS A 13 -8.16 -3.68 7.98
C LYS A 13 -7.77 -4.63 6.88
N GLU A 14 -6.96 -5.59 7.27
CA GLU A 14 -6.67 -6.77 6.46
C GLU A 14 -6.84 -8.00 7.32
N SER A 15 -7.19 -9.10 6.68
CA SER A 15 -7.27 -10.42 7.28
C SER A 15 -6.61 -11.42 6.35
N GLY A 16 -6.10 -12.51 6.92
CA GLY A 16 -5.57 -13.62 6.13
C GLY A 16 -4.06 -13.82 6.29
N MET A 17 -3.44 -14.33 5.23
CA MET A 17 -2.16 -15.03 5.31
C MET A 17 -0.94 -14.12 5.36
N ALA A 18 0.19 -14.72 5.72
CA ALA A 18 1.49 -14.11 5.53
C ALA A 18 1.78 -13.92 4.03
N ILE A 19 2.51 -12.86 3.72
CA ILE A 19 2.97 -12.53 2.37
C ILE A 19 4.49 -12.56 2.31
N GLY A 20 5.03 -12.96 1.17
CA GLY A 20 6.45 -12.82 0.86
C GLY A 20 6.72 -11.54 0.09
N ILE A 21 7.66 -10.73 0.58
CA ILE A 21 8.15 -9.53 -0.09
C ILE A 21 9.52 -9.86 -0.69
N ALA A 22 9.58 -9.92 -2.02
CA ALA A 22 10.82 -10.20 -2.75
C ALA A 22 11.77 -8.99 -2.78
N ARG A 23 13.03 -9.22 -3.15
CA ARG A 23 14.11 -8.21 -3.19
C ARG A 23 13.72 -6.89 -3.83
N ASN A 24 13.16 -6.91 -5.03
CA ASN A 24 12.79 -5.69 -5.75
C ASN A 24 11.73 -4.85 -5.00
N ALA A 25 10.82 -5.51 -4.26
CA ALA A 25 9.85 -4.81 -3.43
C ALA A 25 10.48 -4.26 -2.14
N LEU A 26 11.50 -4.93 -1.59
CA LEU A 26 12.30 -4.40 -0.49
C LEU A 26 13.11 -3.16 -0.94
N ASP A 27 13.74 -3.23 -2.11
CA ASP A 27 14.46 -2.10 -2.69
C ASP A 27 13.50 -0.91 -2.94
N ALA A 28 12.27 -1.18 -3.39
CA ALA A 28 11.25 -0.14 -3.53
C ALA A 28 10.82 0.48 -2.19
N LEU A 29 10.76 -0.30 -1.11
CA LEU A 29 10.51 0.23 0.24
C LEU A 29 11.64 1.14 0.72
N ASP A 30 12.88 0.76 0.44
CA ASP A 30 14.04 1.60 0.76
C ASP A 30 14.00 2.93 -0.03
N LEU A 31 13.56 2.90 -1.29
CA LEU A 31 13.37 4.10 -2.12
C LEU A 31 12.20 4.99 -1.65
N MET A 32 11.12 4.40 -1.12
CA MET A 32 10.02 5.17 -0.50
C MET A 32 10.47 5.91 0.77
N GLY A 33 11.50 5.39 1.44
CA GLY A 33 12.17 6.04 2.56
C GLY A 33 12.30 5.12 3.77
N PRO A 34 13.19 5.48 4.73
CA PRO A 34 13.57 4.59 5.83
C PRO A 34 12.41 4.20 6.74
N SER A 35 11.38 5.05 6.87
CA SER A 35 10.18 4.75 7.66
C SER A 35 9.36 3.59 7.06
N ALA A 36 9.31 3.45 5.73
CA ALA A 36 8.59 2.37 5.06
C ALA A 36 9.28 1.02 5.32
N SER A 37 10.60 0.96 5.19
CA SER A 37 11.38 -0.25 5.51
C SER A 37 11.35 -0.61 7.00
N GLN A 38 11.36 0.38 7.90
CA GLN A 38 11.19 0.14 9.34
C GLN A 38 9.83 -0.48 9.68
N CYS A 39 8.77 -0.16 8.94
CA CYS A 39 7.45 -0.76 9.16
C CYS A 39 7.47 -2.28 9.00
N LEU A 40 8.27 -2.84 8.08
CA LEU A 40 8.43 -4.29 7.94
C LEU A 40 9.00 -4.91 9.22
N GLN A 41 10.08 -4.32 9.73
CA GLN A 41 10.78 -4.82 10.91
C GLN A 41 9.88 -4.75 12.15
N GLN A 42 9.18 -3.64 12.33
CA GLN A 42 8.25 -3.44 13.44
C GLN A 42 6.99 -4.32 13.35
N ALA A 43 6.61 -4.75 12.15
CA ALA A 43 5.52 -5.67 11.92
C ALA A 43 5.92 -7.14 12.07
N GLY A 44 7.18 -7.42 12.41
CA GLY A 44 7.67 -8.77 12.67
C GLY A 44 8.03 -9.54 11.41
N ALA A 45 8.48 -8.84 10.34
CA ALA A 45 8.95 -9.50 9.13
C ALA A 45 10.14 -10.44 9.43
N VAL A 46 10.04 -11.68 8.97
CA VAL A 46 11.09 -12.69 9.11
C VAL A 46 11.90 -12.75 7.81
N PRO A 47 13.21 -12.45 7.85
CA PRO A 47 14.06 -12.55 6.67
C PRO A 47 14.33 -14.01 6.33
N VAL A 48 14.18 -14.36 5.05
CA VAL A 48 14.43 -15.69 4.51
C VAL A 48 15.64 -15.62 3.57
N ARG A 49 16.66 -16.44 3.84
CA ARG A 49 17.93 -16.46 3.10
C ARG A 49 17.80 -17.15 1.75
N GLY A 50 16.85 -18.05 1.60
CA GLY A 50 16.56 -18.67 0.31
C GLY A 50 15.22 -19.39 0.32
N VAL A 51 14.64 -19.53 -0.86
CA VAL A 51 13.36 -20.21 -1.10
C VAL A 51 13.57 -21.24 -2.20
N ARG A 52 13.00 -22.42 -2.01
CA ARG A 52 12.94 -23.46 -3.04
C ARG A 52 11.48 -23.70 -3.39
N PHE A 53 11.19 -23.73 -4.68
CA PHE A 53 9.89 -24.06 -5.21
C PHE A 53 9.91 -25.53 -5.62
N MET A 54 9.03 -26.32 -5.02
CA MET A 54 8.93 -27.76 -5.24
C MET A 54 7.59 -28.07 -5.91
N LEU A 55 7.61 -28.92 -6.94
CA LEU A 55 6.38 -29.42 -7.56
C LEU A 55 5.75 -30.46 -6.65
N THR A 56 4.51 -30.25 -6.22
CA THR A 56 3.85 -31.14 -5.24
C THR A 56 3.10 -32.30 -5.89
N GLN A 57 2.53 -32.10 -7.07
CA GLN A 57 1.71 -33.09 -7.76
C GLN A 57 1.88 -32.98 -9.28
N GLY A 58 1.73 -34.10 -9.99
CA GLY A 58 1.87 -34.20 -11.44
C GLY A 58 3.12 -34.96 -11.87
N GLU A 59 3.42 -34.95 -13.16
CA GLU A 59 4.66 -35.49 -13.69
C GLU A 59 5.84 -34.66 -13.13
N GLY A 60 6.81 -35.34 -12.50
CA GLY A 60 7.90 -34.67 -11.80
C GLY A 60 7.56 -34.21 -10.36
N ALA A 61 6.48 -34.69 -9.74
CA ALA A 61 6.20 -34.42 -8.33
C ALA A 61 7.41 -34.77 -7.42
N GLY A 62 7.68 -33.91 -6.45
CA GLY A 62 8.84 -33.97 -5.57
C GLY A 62 10.11 -33.33 -6.15
N SER A 63 10.11 -32.91 -7.42
CA SER A 63 11.23 -32.20 -8.02
C SER A 63 11.27 -30.72 -7.64
N MET A 64 12.47 -30.16 -7.62
CA MET A 64 12.68 -28.72 -7.50
C MET A 64 12.51 -28.07 -8.86
N ILE A 65 11.62 -27.09 -8.94
CA ILE A 65 11.30 -26.37 -10.18
C ILE A 65 12.04 -25.03 -10.28
N ASP A 66 12.34 -24.43 -9.13
CA ASP A 66 13.09 -23.18 -9.07
C ASP A 66 13.67 -22.95 -7.67
N GLU A 67 14.69 -22.10 -7.57
CA GLU A 67 15.25 -21.66 -6.31
C GLU A 67 15.74 -20.20 -6.37
N ALA A 68 15.57 -19.50 -5.26
CA ALA A 68 16.09 -18.17 -5.06
C ALA A 68 16.95 -18.14 -3.80
N HIS A 69 18.23 -17.80 -3.95
CA HIS A 69 19.16 -17.64 -2.83
C HIS A 69 19.44 -16.18 -2.51
N GLU A 70 20.00 -15.94 -1.34
CA GLU A 70 20.66 -14.69 -0.96
C GLU A 70 21.70 -14.32 -2.03
N ASN A 71 21.76 -13.04 -2.39
CA ASN A 71 22.74 -12.54 -3.34
C ASN A 71 23.54 -11.42 -2.66
N ASP A 72 24.85 -11.58 -2.54
CA ASP A 72 25.76 -10.61 -1.92
C ASP A 72 25.29 -10.07 -0.55
N GLY A 73 24.85 -10.96 0.35
CA GLY A 73 24.36 -10.56 1.68
C GLY A 73 22.91 -10.07 1.70
N LYS A 74 22.26 -9.91 0.52
CA LYS A 74 20.88 -9.43 0.41
C LYS A 74 19.88 -10.58 0.44
N ARG A 75 19.00 -10.52 1.44
CA ARG A 75 17.91 -11.45 1.74
C ARG A 75 17.06 -11.72 0.49
N ALA A 76 16.64 -12.97 0.29
CA ALA A 76 15.85 -13.33 -0.88
C ALA A 76 14.39 -12.82 -0.74
N VAL A 77 13.80 -13.02 0.43
CA VAL A 77 12.39 -12.68 0.73
C VAL A 77 12.25 -12.30 2.20
N HIS A 78 11.30 -11.41 2.52
CA HIS A 78 10.76 -11.27 3.88
C HIS A 78 9.35 -11.82 3.96
N ILE A 79 9.09 -12.69 4.94
CA ILE A 79 7.75 -13.19 5.22
C ILE A 79 7.13 -12.36 6.34
N ILE A 80 5.93 -11.84 6.13
CA ILE A 80 5.27 -10.93 7.08
C ILE A 80 3.76 -11.14 7.11
N HIS A 81 3.15 -10.97 8.29
CA HIS A 81 1.69 -10.97 8.42
C HIS A 81 1.10 -9.67 7.84
N ARG A 82 0.27 -9.77 6.80
CA ARG A 82 -0.24 -8.62 6.03
C ARG A 82 -0.94 -7.58 6.90
N ALA A 83 -1.79 -8.01 7.85
CA ALA A 83 -2.50 -7.08 8.74
C ALA A 83 -1.57 -6.34 9.71
N ALA A 84 -0.48 -6.99 10.15
CA ALA A 84 0.49 -6.34 11.02
C ALA A 84 1.27 -5.28 10.26
N PHE A 85 1.59 -5.57 8.98
CA PHE A 85 2.28 -4.63 8.12
C PHE A 85 1.44 -3.39 7.81
N LEU A 86 0.18 -3.56 7.38
CA LEU A 86 -0.71 -2.44 7.10
C LEU A 86 -0.86 -1.52 8.32
N ARG A 87 -1.05 -2.11 9.51
CA ARG A 87 -1.14 -1.35 10.76
C ARG A 87 0.08 -0.49 11.01
N LYS A 88 1.29 -0.98 10.68
CA LYS A 88 2.53 -0.20 10.84
C LYS A 88 2.63 0.92 9.81
N LEU A 89 2.30 0.66 8.55
CA LEU A 89 2.28 1.67 7.50
C LEU A 89 1.33 2.85 7.81
N LEU A 90 0.17 2.54 8.43
CA LEU A 90 -0.84 3.55 8.76
C LEU A 90 -0.63 4.24 10.12
N ALA A 91 0.30 3.76 10.96
CA ALA A 91 0.40 4.18 12.36
C ALA A 91 0.64 5.68 12.57
N ASN A 92 1.28 6.35 11.60
CA ASN A 92 1.62 7.77 11.67
C ASN A 92 0.73 8.64 10.77
N VAL A 93 -0.32 8.08 10.17
CA VAL A 93 -1.27 8.84 9.37
C VAL A 93 -2.30 9.47 10.32
N PRO A 94 -2.51 10.79 10.28
CA PRO A 94 -3.51 11.44 11.13
C PRO A 94 -4.93 10.88 10.85
N PRO A 95 -5.70 10.50 11.89
CA PRO A 95 -7.02 9.89 11.71
C PRO A 95 -8.00 10.73 10.89
N GLU A 96 -7.91 12.06 11.00
CA GLU A 96 -8.74 13.01 10.25
C GLU A 96 -8.46 13.01 8.74
N ARG A 97 -7.43 12.27 8.29
CA ARG A 97 -7.06 12.09 6.88
C ARG A 97 -7.33 10.67 6.38
N MET A 98 -7.95 9.81 7.20
CA MET A 98 -8.25 8.43 6.89
C MET A 98 -9.76 8.22 6.87
N TYR A 99 -10.33 7.97 5.70
CA TYR A 99 -11.78 7.83 5.51
C TYR A 99 -12.11 6.43 5.05
N ALA A 100 -12.79 5.67 5.90
CA ALA A 100 -13.35 4.37 5.56
C ALA A 100 -14.75 4.52 4.92
N SER A 101 -15.26 3.44 4.32
CA SER A 101 -16.54 3.39 3.60
C SER A 101 -16.63 4.38 2.42
N LYS A 102 -15.49 4.80 1.86
CA LYS A 102 -15.39 5.73 0.73
C LYS A 102 -14.98 4.97 -0.54
N LYS A 103 -15.96 4.32 -1.16
CA LYS A 103 -15.77 3.68 -2.47
C LYS A 103 -15.89 4.74 -3.57
N LEU A 104 -14.83 4.90 -4.36
CA LEU A 104 -14.79 5.81 -5.51
C LEU A 104 -15.90 5.44 -6.51
N ASP A 105 -16.67 6.44 -6.93
CA ASP A 105 -17.68 6.32 -7.99
C ASP A 105 -17.16 6.93 -9.30
N LEU A 106 -16.81 8.21 -9.27
CA LEU A 106 -16.18 8.91 -10.39
C LEU A 106 -15.31 10.07 -9.92
N TYR A 107 -14.45 10.57 -10.80
CA TYR A 107 -13.70 11.80 -10.57
C TYR A 107 -13.84 12.75 -11.75
N VAL A 108 -13.87 14.06 -11.44
CA VAL A 108 -13.92 15.14 -12.43
C VAL A 108 -12.65 15.97 -12.28
N LYS A 109 -11.92 16.15 -13.38
CA LYS A 109 -10.83 17.11 -13.47
C LYS A 109 -11.35 18.38 -14.13
N ALA A 110 -11.29 19.51 -13.44
CA ALA A 110 -11.45 20.80 -14.09
C ALA A 110 -10.14 21.15 -14.79
N SER A 111 -10.21 21.72 -15.99
CA SER A 111 -9.05 22.32 -16.68
C SER A 111 -9.36 23.78 -16.91
N ASP A 112 -8.78 24.68 -16.12
CA ASP A 112 -8.87 26.12 -16.39
C ASP A 112 -7.59 26.55 -17.12
N ASN A 113 -7.73 26.85 -18.41
CA ASN A 113 -6.78 27.63 -19.21
C ASN A 113 -5.28 27.23 -19.13
N GLY A 114 -4.98 25.94 -18.97
CA GLY A 114 -3.59 25.45 -18.96
C GLY A 114 -2.87 25.58 -17.61
N VAL A 115 -3.60 25.92 -16.54
CA VAL A 115 -3.14 25.76 -15.15
C VAL A 115 -3.82 24.51 -14.58
N ASP A 116 -3.05 23.66 -13.91
CA ASP A 116 -3.53 22.42 -13.31
C ASP A 116 -4.78 22.71 -12.44
N GLY A 117 -5.90 22.09 -12.81
CA GLY A 117 -7.20 22.41 -12.24
C GLY A 117 -7.64 21.46 -11.13
N PHE A 118 -8.77 21.79 -10.52
CA PHE A 118 -9.31 21.10 -9.35
C PHE A 118 -9.68 19.65 -9.66
N LEU A 119 -9.35 18.74 -8.74
CA LEU A 119 -9.84 17.37 -8.76
C LEU A 119 -11.01 17.25 -7.79
N THR A 120 -12.18 16.88 -8.31
CA THR A 120 -13.36 16.53 -7.52
C THR A 120 -13.55 15.01 -7.57
N ILE A 121 -13.70 14.40 -6.41
CA ILE A 121 -13.83 12.94 -6.22
C ILE A 121 -15.21 12.67 -5.63
N HIS A 122 -16.01 11.86 -6.32
CA HIS A 122 -17.35 11.45 -5.87
C HIS A 122 -17.31 10.00 -5.39
N PHE A 123 -18.01 9.73 -4.28
CA PHE A 123 -18.10 8.40 -3.69
C PHE A 123 -19.51 7.83 -3.80
N THR A 124 -19.63 6.50 -3.75
CA THR A 124 -20.93 5.81 -3.89
C THR A 124 -21.92 6.10 -2.75
N ASP A 125 -21.46 6.71 -1.66
CA ASP A 125 -22.31 7.15 -0.54
C ASP A 125 -22.91 8.56 -0.76
N GLY A 126 -22.69 9.15 -1.94
CA GLY A 126 -23.17 10.48 -2.31
C GLY A 126 -22.29 11.62 -1.81
N THR A 127 -21.24 11.34 -1.04
CA THR A 127 -20.31 12.38 -0.58
C THR A 127 -19.28 12.74 -1.64
N THR A 128 -18.65 13.89 -1.48
CA THR A 128 -17.64 14.41 -2.41
C THR A 128 -16.45 14.97 -1.65
N HIS A 129 -15.25 14.77 -2.18
CA HIS A 129 -14.02 15.39 -1.69
C HIS A 129 -13.35 16.11 -2.86
N TRP A 130 -12.90 17.33 -2.64
CA TRP A 130 -12.24 18.13 -3.68
C TRP A 130 -10.94 18.72 -3.14
N LYS A 131 -10.00 19.00 -4.03
CA LYS A 131 -8.75 19.68 -3.68
C LYS A 131 -8.46 20.79 -4.69
N ASN A 132 -8.02 21.91 -4.16
CA ASN A 132 -7.38 22.99 -4.92
C ASN A 132 -5.86 22.86 -4.83
N ASP A 133 -5.14 23.24 -5.89
CA ASP A 133 -3.68 23.14 -5.90
C ASP A 133 -2.97 24.10 -4.93
N THR A 134 -3.72 25.02 -4.30
CA THR A 134 -3.20 25.91 -3.24
C THR A 134 -3.21 25.29 -1.84
N GLY A 135 -3.83 24.12 -1.64
CA GLY A 135 -3.85 23.43 -0.35
C GLY A 135 -4.62 24.16 0.76
N LEU A 136 -5.52 25.08 0.40
CA LEU A 136 -6.35 25.84 1.33
C LEU A 136 -7.81 25.40 1.24
N PRO A 137 -8.52 25.16 2.34
CA PRO A 137 -9.96 24.94 2.28
C PRO A 137 -10.65 26.22 1.78
N ILE A 138 -11.32 26.11 0.64
CA ILE A 138 -12.29 27.11 0.16
C ILE A 138 -13.55 26.97 1.03
N ASN A 139 -13.81 27.97 1.87
CA ASN A 139 -15.11 28.11 2.53
C ASN A 139 -16.16 28.38 1.45
N VAL A 140 -17.05 27.43 1.18
CA VAL A 140 -18.26 27.70 0.40
C VAL A 140 -19.35 28.10 1.39
N SER A 141 -19.65 29.40 1.44
CA SER A 141 -20.85 29.91 2.11
C SER A 141 -22.05 29.63 1.21
N ILE A 142 -23.14 29.16 1.81
CA ILE A 142 -24.46 29.02 1.18
C ILE A 142 -25.02 30.42 0.90
#